data_AF-A0A8T5E1S9-F1
#
_entry.id   AF-A0A8T5E1S9-F1
#
_cell.length_a   1.000
_cell.length_b   1.000
_cell.length_c   1.000
_cell.angle_alpha   90.00
_cell.angle_beta   90.00
_cell.angle_gamma   90.00
#
_symmetry.space_group_name_H-M   'P 1'
#
loop_
_entity.id
_entity.type
_entity.pdbx_description
1 polymer ?
#
loop_
_entity_poly.entity_id
_entity_poly.type
_entity_poly.pdbx_seq_one_letter_code
_entity_poly.pdbx_strand_id
1 'polypeptide(L)'
;MVMRIRRFVETDTGHRVPNHKSKCRHMHGHRYRWEAEIEGEIISDKGSSDEGMVMDFSDVSDILNKYIHDVVDHSFIVYEKDHEALEALSLLGENHRTFVVSFIPTAENLAK
;
A
#
# COMPACT_ATOMS: atom_id res chain seq x y z
N MET A 1 -21.58 15.64 -15.05
CA MET A 1 -21.10 14.39 -15.67
C MET A 1 -20.06 13.84 -14.73
N VAL A 2 -20.23 12.60 -14.28
CA VAL A 2 -19.29 11.99 -13.33
C VAL A 2 -18.09 11.48 -14.11
N MET A 3 -16.88 11.86 -13.68
CA MET A 3 -15.61 11.46 -14.27
C MET A 3 -14.83 10.58 -13.29
N ARG A 4 -13.99 9.71 -13.83
CA ARG A 4 -13.08 8.86 -13.05
C ARG A 4 -11.64 9.12 -13.45
N ILE A 5 -10.77 9.23 -12.46
CA ILE A 5 -9.33 9.30 -12.64
C ILE A 5 -8.66 8.19 -11.84
N ARG A 6 -7.47 7.74 -12.28
CA ARG A 6 -6.69 6.71 -11.60
C ARG A 6 -5.22 7.09 -11.53
N ARG A 7 -4.61 6.81 -10.39
CA ARG A 7 -3.16 6.87 -10.18
C ARG A 7 -2.71 5.68 -9.37
N PHE A 8 -1.46 5.32 -9.53
CA PHE A 8 -0.87 4.24 -8.76
C PHE A 8 0.56 4.56 -8.35
N VAL A 9 1.02 3.87 -7.31
CA VAL A 9 2.42 3.75 -6.89
C VAL A 9 2.78 2.27 -6.78
N GLU A 10 4.06 1.94 -6.88
CA GLU A 10 4.53 0.56 -6.78
C GLU A 10 5.54 0.44 -5.66
N THR A 11 5.50 -0.69 -4.93
CA THR A 11 6.40 -0.94 -3.81
C THR A 11 6.99 -2.34 -3.92
N ASP A 12 8.26 -2.50 -3.56
CA ASP A 12 8.90 -3.81 -3.41
C ASP A 12 8.82 -4.21 -1.93
N THR A 13 7.91 -5.14 -1.61
CA THR A 13 7.51 -5.43 -0.23
C THR A 13 7.54 -6.93 0.05
N GLY A 14 8.18 -7.29 1.16
CA GLY A 14 8.19 -8.65 1.70
C GLY A 14 6.96 -8.94 2.54
N HIS A 15 6.47 -10.19 2.52
CA HIS A 15 5.42 -10.66 3.43
C HIS A 15 5.37 -12.19 3.51
N ARG A 16 4.47 -12.71 4.35
CA ARG A 16 3.99 -14.10 4.25
C ARG A 16 2.54 -14.22 4.71
N VAL A 17 1.88 -15.29 4.30
CA VAL A 17 0.51 -15.65 4.69
C VAL A 17 0.56 -16.93 5.54
N PRO A 18 0.72 -16.84 6.89
CA PRO A 18 1.17 -17.96 7.72
C PRO A 18 0.33 -19.24 7.60
N ASN A 19 -0.99 -19.09 7.51
CA ASN A 19 -1.93 -20.22 7.48
C ASN A 19 -2.24 -20.73 6.05
N HIS A 20 -1.50 -20.28 5.03
CA HIS A 20 -1.82 -20.62 3.65
C HIS A 20 -1.34 -22.03 3.27
N LYS A 21 -2.19 -22.80 2.56
CA LYS A 21 -1.85 -24.16 2.10
C LYS A 21 -0.75 -24.23 1.03
N SER A 22 -0.53 -23.13 0.29
CA SER A 22 0.44 -23.05 -0.81
C SER A 22 1.80 -22.49 -0.36
N LYS A 23 2.65 -22.12 -1.33
CA LYS A 23 3.95 -21.46 -1.11
C LYS A 23 3.86 -20.10 -0.40
N CYS A 24 2.70 -19.43 -0.40
CA CYS A 24 2.53 -18.11 0.24
C CYS A 24 2.78 -18.10 1.76
N ARG A 25 2.82 -19.27 2.42
CA ARG A 25 3.18 -19.37 3.84
C ARG A 25 4.66 -19.10 4.14
N HIS A 26 5.53 -19.18 3.13
CA HIS A 26 6.94 -18.88 3.28
C HIS A 26 7.19 -17.37 3.22
N MET A 27 8.27 -16.89 3.84
CA MET A 27 8.72 -15.52 3.64
C MET A 27 9.10 -15.32 2.17
N HIS A 28 8.49 -14.34 1.52
CA HIS A 28 8.71 -13.98 0.12
C HIS A 28 8.38 -12.49 -0.05
N GLY A 29 8.29 -12.01 -1.29
CA GLY A 29 7.88 -10.65 -1.56
C GLY A 29 7.30 -10.49 -2.96
N HIS A 30 6.75 -9.30 -3.18
CA HIS A 30 6.13 -8.91 -4.43
C HIS A 30 6.45 -7.45 -4.74
N ARG A 31 6.39 -7.12 -6.04
CA ARG A 31 6.17 -5.75 -6.47
C ARG A 31 4.67 -5.48 -6.45
N TYR A 32 4.20 -4.81 -5.41
CA TYR A 32 2.80 -4.40 -5.31
C TYR A 32 2.55 -3.18 -6.20
N ARG A 33 1.33 -3.10 -6.73
CA ARG A 33 0.79 -1.88 -7.33
C ARG A 33 -0.41 -1.45 -6.51
N TRP A 34 -0.33 -0.25 -5.95
CA TRP A 34 -1.38 0.37 -5.15
C TRP A 34 -2.08 1.40 -6.02
N GLU A 35 -3.31 1.12 -6.43
CA GLU A 35 -4.09 1.98 -7.32
C GLU A 35 -5.22 2.68 -6.54
N ALA A 36 -5.32 4.00 -6.70
CA ALA A 36 -6.46 4.78 -6.26
C ALA A 36 -7.30 5.18 -7.49
N GLU A 37 -8.58 4.80 -7.48
CA GLU A 37 -9.58 5.35 -8.39
C GLU A 37 -10.41 6.38 -7.64
N ILE A 38 -10.54 7.57 -8.23
CA ILE A 38 -11.33 8.67 -7.68
C ILE A 38 -12.44 8.97 -8.69
N GLU A 39 -13.67 9.02 -8.18
CA GLU A 39 -14.86 9.40 -8.94
C GLU A 39 -15.37 10.75 -8.42
N GLY A 40 -15.67 11.67 -9.33
CA GLY A 40 -16.20 12.98 -8.97
C GLY A 40 -16.67 13.81 -10.15
N GLU A 41 -17.26 14.97 -9.84
CA GLU A 41 -17.54 15.97 -10.84
C GLU A 41 -16.28 16.79 -11.15
N ILE A 42 -16.26 17.43 -12.31
CA ILE A 42 -15.20 18.36 -12.67
C ILE A 42 -15.39 19.66 -11.90
N ILE A 43 -14.31 20.17 -11.31
CA ILE A 43 -14.23 21.49 -10.68
C ILE A 43 -14.46 22.56 -11.76
N SER A 44 -15.42 23.46 -11.51
CA SER A 44 -15.89 24.47 -12.49
C SER A 44 -15.57 25.91 -12.08
N ASP A 45 -14.71 26.07 -11.07
CA ASP A 45 -14.31 27.35 -10.52
C ASP A 45 -13.34 28.06 -11.48
N LYS A 46 -13.86 29.02 -12.23
CA LYS A 46 -13.09 29.70 -13.28
C LYS A 46 -11.85 30.40 -12.76
N GLY A 47 -10.70 30.06 -13.34
CA GLY A 47 -9.39 30.64 -13.01
C GLY A 47 -8.68 29.97 -11.83
N SER A 48 -9.24 28.92 -11.25
CA SER A 48 -8.51 28.08 -10.29
C SER A 48 -7.51 27.17 -11.02
N SER A 49 -6.48 26.70 -10.30
CA SER A 49 -5.48 25.79 -10.88
C SER A 49 -6.05 24.41 -11.22
N ASP A 50 -7.13 24.01 -10.57
CA ASP A 50 -7.82 22.74 -10.68
C ASP A 50 -9.10 22.81 -11.53
N GLU A 51 -9.40 23.97 -12.15
CA GLU A 51 -10.50 24.11 -13.11
C GLU A 51 -10.38 23.04 -14.21
N GLY A 52 -11.44 22.26 -14.42
CA GLY A 52 -11.44 21.18 -15.41
C GLY A 52 -11.00 19.81 -14.88
N MET A 53 -10.64 19.69 -13.59
CA MET A 53 -10.16 18.45 -12.98
C MET A 53 -11.16 17.85 -12.00
N VAL A 54 -11.06 16.54 -11.74
CA VAL A 54 -11.69 15.89 -10.57
C VAL A 54 -10.83 16.12 -9.32
N MET A 55 -9.51 15.99 -9.50
CA MET A 55 -8.44 16.29 -8.55
C MET A 55 -7.14 16.34 -9.36
N ASP A 56 -6.14 17.10 -8.91
CA ASP A 56 -4.83 17.11 -9.55
C ASP A 56 -4.14 15.74 -9.38
N PHE A 57 -3.51 15.24 -10.44
CA PHE A 57 -2.83 13.95 -10.38
C PHE A 57 -1.62 13.91 -9.44
N SER A 58 -0.95 15.05 -9.24
CA SER A 58 0.17 15.17 -8.31
C SER A 58 -0.31 15.02 -6.86
N ASP A 59 -1.45 15.63 -6.49
CA ASP A 59 -2.05 15.47 -5.17
C ASP A 59 -2.40 14.00 -4.87
N VAL A 60 -2.98 13.28 -5.84
CA VAL A 60 -3.27 11.84 -5.69
C VAL A 60 -1.98 11.04 -5.49
N SER A 61 -0.96 11.34 -6.29
CA SER A 61 0.35 10.68 -6.17
C SER A 61 1.02 10.97 -4.83
N ASP A 62 0.94 12.20 -4.32
CA ASP A 62 1.51 12.58 -3.03
C ASP A 62 0.82 11.89 -1.85
N ILE A 63 -0.51 11.75 -1.91
CA ILE A 63 -1.28 10.96 -0.93
C ILE A 63 -0.83 9.49 -0.97
N LEU A 64 -0.80 8.88 -2.16
CA LEU A 64 -0.35 7.50 -2.32
C LEU A 64 1.10 7.30 -1.84
N ASN A 65 1.98 8.24 -2.14
CA ASN A 65 3.37 8.17 -1.71
C ASN A 65 3.49 8.22 -0.19
N LYS A 66 2.90 9.25 0.42
CA LYS A 66 3.01 9.50 1.86
C LYS A 66 2.42 8.39 2.72
N TYR A 67 1.24 7.89 2.36
CA TYR A 67 0.49 6.98 3.21
C TYR A 67 0.67 5.50 2.85
N ILE A 68 1.12 5.20 1.63
CA ILE A 68 1.30 3.82 1.18
C ILE A 68 2.78 3.57 0.85
N HIS A 69 3.32 4.22 -0.18
CA HIS A 69 4.68 3.94 -0.68
C HIS A 69 5.73 4.04 0.42
N ASP A 70 5.84 5.20 1.07
CA ASP A 70 6.90 5.48 2.03
C ASP A 70 6.75 4.67 3.33
N VAL A 71 5.56 4.10 3.56
CA VAL A 71 5.26 3.22 4.69
C VAL A 71 5.71 1.78 4.41
N VAL A 72 5.42 1.24 3.22
CA VAL A 72 5.57 -0.21 2.96
C VAL A 72 6.66 -0.58 1.94
N ASP A 73 7.21 0.39 1.22
CA ASP A 73 8.30 0.14 0.28
C ASP A 73 9.59 -0.27 1.00
N HIS A 74 10.29 -1.28 0.45
CA HIS A 74 11.47 -1.90 1.06
C HIS A 74 11.25 -2.35 2.52
N SER A 75 10.02 -2.75 2.86
CA SER A 75 9.65 -3.26 4.18
C SER A 75 9.26 -4.74 4.12
N PHE A 76 9.20 -5.39 5.29
CA PHE A 76 8.56 -6.68 5.46
C PHE A 76 7.28 -6.52 6.28
N ILE A 77 6.11 -6.76 5.66
CA ILE A 77 4.82 -6.72 6.33
C ILE A 77 4.55 -8.06 7.04
N VAL A 78 4.29 -8.01 8.34
CA VAL A 78 4.07 -9.20 9.17
C VAL A 78 2.81 -9.06 10.02
N TYR A 79 2.04 -10.15 10.11
CA TYR A 79 0.87 -10.21 10.98
C TYR A 79 1.30 -10.27 12.44
N GLU A 80 0.71 -9.45 13.31
CA GLU A 80 1.05 -9.35 14.74
C GLU A 80 0.93 -10.67 15.53
N LYS A 81 0.13 -11.64 15.04
CA LYS A 81 -0.01 -12.96 15.68
C LYS A 81 0.81 -14.05 14.99
N ASP A 82 1.65 -13.69 14.03
CA ASP A 82 2.63 -14.57 13.43
C ASP A 82 3.93 -14.57 14.26
N HIS A 83 3.85 -15.20 15.43
CA HIS A 83 4.92 -15.15 16.43
C HIS A 83 6.26 -15.70 15.90
N GLU A 84 6.24 -16.74 15.06
CA GLU A 84 7.45 -17.29 14.43
C GLU A 84 8.13 -16.28 13.51
N ALA A 85 7.35 -15.58 12.67
CA ALA A 85 7.91 -14.59 11.76
C ALA A 85 8.43 -13.36 12.53
N LEU A 86 7.69 -12.92 13.55
CA LEU A 86 8.12 -11.82 14.42
C LEU A 86 9.42 -12.15 15.15
N GLU A 87 9.54 -13.35 15.72
CA GLU A 87 10.76 -13.79 16.38
C GLU A 87 11.93 -13.81 15.39
N ALA A 88 11.75 -14.37 14.19
CA ALA A 88 12.79 -14.40 13.16
C ALA A 88 13.22 -12.98 12.71
N LEU A 89 12.28 -12.07 12.48
CA LEU A 89 12.56 -10.69 12.06
C LEU A 89 13.20 -9.88 13.19
N SER A 90 12.89 -10.18 14.46
CA SER A 90 13.48 -9.49 15.61
C SER A 90 15.01 -9.62 15.68
N LEU A 91 15.57 -10.69 15.12
CA LEU A 91 17.02 -10.91 15.05
C LEU A 91 17.75 -9.89 14.17
N LEU A 92 17.03 -9.21 13.26
CA LEU A 92 17.58 -8.16 12.40
C LEU A 92 17.63 -6.79 13.11
N GLY A 93 17.02 -6.69 14.30
CA GLY A 93 16.98 -5.47 15.11
C GLY A 93 16.15 -4.34 14.49
N GLU A 94 16.25 -3.15 15.10
CA GLU A 94 15.44 -1.97 14.74
C GLU A 94 15.79 -1.37 13.36
N ASN A 95 16.94 -1.74 12.79
CA ASN A 95 17.36 -1.29 11.47
C ASN A 95 16.61 -1.97 10.32
N HIS A 96 15.93 -3.10 10.58
CA HIS A 96 15.08 -3.73 9.59
C HIS A 96 13.70 -3.10 9.57
N ARG A 97 13.23 -2.69 8.39
CA ARG A 97 11.88 -2.11 8.21
C ARG A 97 10.81 -3.21 8.31
N THR A 98 10.51 -3.65 9.53
CA THR A 98 9.38 -4.54 9.81
C THR A 98 8.12 -3.70 9.99
N PHE A 99 7.08 -3.95 9.18
CA PHE A 99 5.79 -3.30 9.32
C PHE A 99 4.77 -4.28 9.88
N VAL A 100 4.38 -4.10 11.14
CA VAL A 100 3.47 -5.02 11.84
C VAL A 100 2.02 -4.58 11.61
N VAL A 101 1.18 -5.52 11.17
CA VAL A 101 -0.26 -5.30 10.92
C VAL A 101 -1.12 -6.23 11.76
N SER A 102 -2.34 -5.80 12.09
CA SER A 102 -3.29 -6.59 12.91
C SER A 102 -4.16 -7.57 12.09
N PHE A 103 -3.78 -7.84 10.84
CA PHE A 103 -4.47 -8.73 9.92
C PHE A 103 -3.49 -9.59 9.13
N ILE A 104 -3.96 -10.68 8.52
CA ILE A 104 -3.15 -11.51 7.61
C ILE A 104 -2.86 -10.68 6.34
N PRO A 105 -1.59 -10.44 5.97
CA PRO A 105 -1.23 -9.49 4.91
C PRO A 105 -1.44 -10.06 3.50
N THR A 106 -2.67 -10.43 3.16
CA THR A 106 -3.07 -10.76 1.79
C THR A 106 -3.34 -9.47 1.00
N ALA A 107 -3.38 -9.56 -0.33
CA ALA A 107 -3.70 -8.39 -1.18
C ALA A 107 -5.06 -7.77 -0.82
N GLU A 108 -6.06 -8.60 -0.50
CA GLU A 108 -7.41 -8.17 -0.15
C GLU A 108 -7.49 -7.45 1.19
N ASN A 109 -6.65 -7.81 2.16
CA ASN A 109 -6.61 -7.10 3.45
C ASN A 109 -5.77 -5.82 3.37
N LEU A 110 -4.71 -5.82 2.55
CA LEU A 110 -3.89 -4.64 2.30
C LEU A 110 -4.65 -3.54 1.55
N ALA A 111 -5.58 -3.91 0.68
CA ALA A 111 -6.38 -2.96 -0.10
C ALA A 111 -7.57 -2.32 0.64
N LYS A 112 -7.79 -2.64 1.93
CA LYS A 112 -8.87 -2.08 2.76
C LYS A 112 -8.46 -0.78 3.42
#